data_AF-A0A2E8FPT2-F1
#
_entry.id   AF-A0A2E8FPT2-F1
#
_cell.length_a   1.000
_cell.length_b   1.000
_cell.length_c   1.000
_cell.angle_alpha   90.00
_cell.angle_beta   90.00
_cell.angle_gamma   90.00
#
_symmetry.space_group_name_H-M   'P 1'
#
loop_
_entity.id
_entity.type
_entity.pdbx_description
1 polymer ?
#
loop_
_entity_poly.entity_id
_entity_poly.type
_entity_poly.pdbx_seq_one_letter_code
_entity_poly.pdbx_strand_id
1 'polypeptide(L)'
;METDNVFRPVRAPLPSDSGRRGPSAEPPSWSARRTALTVTVLVASVATVWWWAQPAPPESKWWEPPSPEQRALAATGSLPPIDLPATNAALRALEGWGQMSWAQKREATRIIERVFDLGGTGYVTYIEVNREIIQDYLEMRKQAELIRQARGSAGD
;
A
#
# COMPACT_ATOMS: atom_id res chain seq x y z
N MET A 1 79.80 42.13 -13.92
CA MET A 1 80.14 41.08 -12.94
C MET A 1 79.00 40.07 -12.97
N GLU A 2 78.99 39.00 -13.79
CA GLU A 2 80.06 38.03 -14.07
C GLU A 2 80.80 37.70 -12.77
N THR A 3 80.73 36.48 -12.23
CA THR A 3 81.20 35.28 -12.92
C THR A 3 80.44 34.00 -12.56
N ASP A 4 80.48 33.10 -13.54
CA ASP A 4 80.22 31.66 -13.53
C ASP A 4 80.57 30.91 -12.25
N ASN A 5 79.81 29.85 -11.98
CA ASN A 5 80.42 28.51 -11.84
C ASN A 5 79.41 27.42 -12.22
N VAL A 6 79.53 26.99 -13.48
CA VAL A 6 78.98 25.77 -14.05
C VAL A 6 80.03 24.65 -13.91
N PHE A 7 79.54 23.41 -13.78
CA PHE A 7 80.20 22.10 -14.01
C PHE A 7 80.63 21.26 -12.79
N ARG A 8 79.91 20.14 -12.59
CA ARG A 8 80.28 18.88 -13.26
C ARG A 8 79.12 17.85 -13.29
N PRO A 9 78.79 17.30 -14.47
CA PRO A 9 78.08 16.04 -14.60
C PRO A 9 79.09 14.88 -14.55
N VAL A 10 78.74 13.76 -13.91
CA VAL A 10 79.47 12.49 -14.05
C VAL A 10 78.53 11.49 -14.70
N ARG A 11 78.90 11.04 -15.91
CA ARG A 11 78.22 9.96 -16.65
C ARG A 11 78.68 8.59 -16.13
N ALA A 12 77.75 7.64 -16.23
CA ALA A 12 77.69 6.28 -15.70
C ALA A 12 78.74 5.27 -16.21
N PRO A 13 78.69 4.04 -15.67
CA PRO A 13 78.70 2.83 -16.50
C PRO A 13 77.46 1.93 -16.25
N LEU A 14 76.74 1.59 -17.34
CA LEU A 14 75.88 0.39 -17.52
C LEU A 14 76.79 -0.83 -17.85
N PRO A 15 76.33 -2.10 -18.10
CA PRO A 15 75.01 -2.77 -17.96
C PRO A 15 75.07 -4.23 -17.38
N SER A 16 73.88 -4.85 -17.16
CA SER A 16 73.50 -6.29 -17.34
C SER A 16 72.50 -6.71 -16.24
N ASP A 17 71.23 -6.97 -16.56
CA ASP A 17 70.68 -8.29 -16.97
C ASP A 17 70.70 -9.29 -15.79
N SER A 18 69.68 -10.05 -15.38
CA SER A 18 68.29 -10.29 -15.75
C SER A 18 67.68 -11.04 -14.54
N GLY A 19 66.44 -10.78 -14.13
CA GLY A 19 65.94 -11.41 -12.90
C GLY A 19 64.50 -11.13 -12.48
N ARG A 20 63.57 -11.49 -13.34
CA ARG A 20 62.11 -11.60 -13.13
C ARG A 20 61.70 -12.20 -11.76
N ARG A 21 60.89 -11.49 -10.96
CA ARG A 21 59.69 -11.97 -10.24
C ARG A 21 59.00 -10.83 -9.46
N GLY A 22 57.73 -10.54 -9.77
CA GLY A 22 56.83 -9.80 -8.86
C GLY A 22 56.36 -10.70 -7.70
N PRO A 23 55.33 -10.35 -6.90
CA PRO A 23 54.53 -9.11 -6.86
C PRO A 23 54.50 -8.47 -5.45
N SER A 24 54.29 -7.17 -5.35
CA SER A 24 53.59 -6.60 -4.18
C SER A 24 52.94 -5.28 -4.57
N ALA A 25 51.86 -5.39 -5.35
CA ALA A 25 50.83 -4.39 -5.26
C ALA A 25 50.08 -4.70 -3.96
N GLU A 26 50.49 -4.08 -2.85
CA GLU A 26 49.64 -4.03 -1.67
C GLU A 26 48.27 -3.47 -2.13
N PRO A 27 47.17 -4.22 -1.98
CA PRO A 27 45.86 -3.61 -2.17
C PRO A 27 45.72 -2.51 -1.11
N PRO A 28 45.13 -1.35 -1.44
CA PRO A 28 44.88 -0.33 -0.44
C PRO A 28 44.08 -0.96 0.69
N SER A 29 44.68 -1.05 1.86
CA SER A 29 44.12 -1.66 3.07
C SER A 29 43.06 -0.76 3.70
N TRP A 30 42.05 -0.40 2.92
CA TRP A 30 40.78 0.02 3.48
C TRP A 30 40.10 -1.23 4.00
N SER A 31 40.06 -1.36 5.34
CA SER A 31 39.62 -2.54 6.05
C SER A 31 38.36 -3.12 5.40
N ALA A 32 38.41 -4.39 4.97
CA ALA A 32 37.25 -5.11 4.44
C ALA A 32 35.99 -4.94 5.32
N ARG A 33 36.18 -4.68 6.61
CA ARG A 33 35.16 -4.32 7.61
C ARG A 33 34.39 -3.04 7.28
N ARG A 34 35.06 -1.96 6.83
CA ARG A 34 34.42 -0.70 6.44
C ARG A 34 33.61 -0.87 5.16
N THR A 35 34.12 -1.63 4.20
CA THR A 35 33.41 -1.95 2.96
C THR A 35 32.19 -2.84 3.22
N ALA A 36 32.33 -3.84 4.10
CA ALA A 36 31.21 -4.67 4.52
C ALA A 36 30.13 -3.82 5.20
N LEU A 37 30.52 -2.93 6.13
CA LEU A 37 29.59 -2.04 6.82
C LEU A 37 28.84 -1.11 5.87
N THR A 38 29.53 -0.48 4.91
CA THR A 38 28.87 0.41 3.95
C THR A 38 27.90 -0.36 3.05
N VAL A 39 28.27 -1.56 2.59
CA VAL A 39 27.37 -2.41 1.81
C VAL A 39 26.15 -2.83 2.64
N THR A 40 26.33 -3.23 3.91
CA THR A 40 25.21 -3.60 4.77
C THR A 40 24.27 -2.43 5.03
N VAL A 41 24.80 -1.24 5.31
CA VAL A 41 23.99 -0.02 5.49
C VAL A 41 23.24 0.32 4.20
N LEU A 42 23.87 0.19 3.04
CA LEU A 42 23.25 0.46 1.75
C LEU A 42 22.11 -0.54 1.47
N VAL A 43 22.35 -1.83 1.67
CA VAL A 43 21.33 -2.88 1.51
C VAL A 43 20.18 -2.68 2.48
N ALA A 44 20.45 -2.37 3.75
CA ALA A 44 19.41 -2.08 4.73
C ALA A 44 18.57 -0.85 4.34
N SER A 45 19.22 0.20 3.83
CA SER A 45 18.53 1.41 3.38
C SER A 45 17.65 1.12 2.17
N VAL A 46 18.15 0.39 1.17
CA VAL A 46 17.38 -0.02 -0.02
C VAL A 46 16.23 -0.93 0.37
N ALA A 47 16.46 -1.90 1.26
CA ALA A 47 15.41 -2.79 1.74
C ALA A 47 14.32 -2.03 2.50
N THR A 48 14.71 -1.04 3.32
CA THR A 48 13.75 -0.20 4.05
C THR A 48 12.92 0.63 3.08
N VAL A 49 13.55 1.32 2.12
CA VAL A 49 12.84 2.11 1.11
C VAL A 49 11.95 1.23 0.25
N TRP A 50 12.43 0.06 -0.16
CA TRP A 50 11.67 -0.90 -0.96
C TRP A 50 10.49 -1.47 -0.18
N TRP A 51 10.64 -1.71 1.12
CA TRP A 51 9.56 -2.13 2.01
C TRP A 51 8.46 -1.08 2.12
N TRP A 52 8.83 0.20 2.25
CA TRP A 52 7.87 1.31 2.24
C TRP A 52 7.27 1.59 0.86
N ALA A 53 7.97 1.22 -0.22
CA ALA A 53 7.51 1.35 -1.59
C ALA A 53 6.71 0.13 -2.09
N GLN A 54 6.50 -0.89 -1.24
CA GLN A 54 5.57 -1.97 -1.57
C GLN A 54 4.20 -1.34 -1.82
N PRO A 55 3.62 -1.50 -3.02
CA PRO A 55 2.24 -1.12 -3.22
C PRO A 55 1.42 -1.92 -2.20
N ALA A 56 0.47 -1.25 -1.53
CA ALA A 56 -0.48 -1.95 -0.69
C ALA A 56 -0.98 -3.19 -1.47
N PRO A 57 -1.04 -4.38 -0.84
CA PRO A 57 -1.63 -5.55 -1.49
C PRO A 57 -2.94 -5.08 -2.10
N PRO A 58 -3.23 -5.40 -3.39
CA PRO A 58 -4.35 -4.82 -4.10
C PRO A 58 -5.55 -4.99 -3.19
N GLU A 59 -6.00 -3.88 -2.61
CA GLU A 59 -7.13 -3.91 -1.70
C GLU A 59 -8.21 -4.61 -2.49
N SER A 60 -8.75 -5.70 -1.94
CA SER A 60 -9.92 -6.36 -2.51
C SER A 60 -10.94 -5.25 -2.64
N LYS A 61 -11.07 -4.72 -3.86
CA LYS A 61 -11.91 -3.58 -4.16
C LYS A 61 -13.30 -4.09 -3.91
N TRP A 62 -13.81 -3.82 -2.72
CA TRP A 62 -15.10 -4.33 -2.26
C TRP A 62 -16.25 -3.84 -3.16
N TRP A 63 -15.96 -2.87 -4.04
CA TRP A 63 -16.82 -2.31 -5.07
C TRP A 63 -16.66 -2.97 -6.46
N GLU A 64 -15.69 -3.86 -6.67
CA GLU A 64 -15.65 -4.67 -7.88
C GLU A 64 -16.78 -5.71 -7.83
N PRO A 65 -17.52 -5.92 -8.94
CA PRO A 65 -18.54 -6.94 -8.96
C PRO A 65 -17.90 -8.28 -8.63
N PRO A 66 -18.44 -9.04 -7.66
CA PRO A 66 -17.81 -10.26 -7.19
C PRO A 66 -17.61 -11.20 -8.37
N SER A 67 -16.40 -11.79 -8.46
CA SER A 67 -16.08 -12.75 -9.50
C SER A 67 -17.09 -13.91 -9.47
N PRO A 68 -17.29 -14.65 -10.57
CA PRO A 68 -18.20 -15.79 -10.60
C PRO A 68 -17.92 -16.81 -9.48
N GLU A 69 -16.64 -17.02 -9.15
CA GLU A 69 -16.21 -17.85 -8.01
C GLU A 69 -16.56 -17.23 -6.66
N GLN A 70 -16.36 -15.92 -6.48
CA GLN A 70 -16.79 -15.23 -5.26
C GLN A 70 -18.31 -15.22 -5.11
N ARG A 71 -19.07 -15.15 -6.21
CA ARG A 71 -20.54 -15.31 -6.18
C ARG A 71 -20.94 -16.72 -5.80
N ALA A 72 -20.22 -17.74 -6.29
CA ALA A 72 -20.46 -19.13 -5.89
C ALA A 72 -20.12 -19.35 -4.41
N LEU A 73 -19.03 -18.77 -3.92
CA LEU A 73 -18.62 -18.82 -2.52
C LEU A 73 -19.57 -18.01 -1.62
N ALA A 74 -20.04 -16.84 -2.06
CA ALA A 74 -21.04 -16.03 -1.35
C ALA A 74 -22.46 -16.64 -1.43
N ALA A 75 -22.77 -17.40 -2.47
CA ALA A 75 -23.99 -18.22 -2.52
C ALA A 75 -23.94 -19.38 -1.53
N THR A 76 -22.72 -19.80 -1.15
CA THR A 76 -22.49 -20.85 -0.13
C THR A 76 -22.38 -20.25 1.28
N GLY A 77 -21.84 -19.03 1.40
CA GLY A 77 -21.77 -18.26 2.63
C GLY A 77 -23.01 -17.40 2.81
N SER A 78 -24.00 -17.91 3.54
CA SER A 78 -25.19 -17.13 3.91
C SER A 78 -24.78 -15.82 4.56
N LEU A 79 -24.86 -14.71 3.81
CA LEU A 79 -24.78 -13.38 4.39
C LEU A 79 -25.82 -13.29 5.51
N PRO A 80 -25.49 -12.69 6.65
CA PRO A 80 -26.41 -12.58 7.76
C PRO A 80 -27.66 -11.79 7.32
N PRO A 81 -28.85 -12.16 7.84
CA PRO A 81 -30.08 -11.43 7.58
C PRO A 81 -29.92 -9.95 7.86
N ILE A 82 -30.45 -9.12 6.97
CA ILE A 82 -30.45 -7.66 7.17
C ILE A 82 -31.80 -7.21 7.71
N ASP A 83 -31.78 -6.20 8.57
CA ASP A 83 -32.99 -5.50 9.00
C ASP A 83 -33.47 -4.59 7.86
N LEU A 84 -34.51 -5.01 7.15
CA LEU A 84 -35.13 -4.25 6.05
C LEU A 84 -35.64 -2.87 6.48
N PRO A 85 -36.42 -2.74 7.58
CA PRO A 85 -36.79 -1.44 8.15
C PRO A 85 -35.60 -0.50 8.39
N ALA A 86 -34.54 -0.97 9.05
CA ALA A 86 -33.36 -0.16 9.33
C ALA A 86 -32.62 0.22 8.04
N THR A 87 -32.49 -0.72 7.09
CA THR A 87 -31.87 -0.50 5.77
C THR A 87 -32.63 0.57 4.99
N ASN A 88 -33.96 0.55 4.99
CA ASN A 88 -34.77 1.58 4.33
C ASN A 88 -34.67 2.95 5.02
N ALA A 89 -34.45 3.00 6.33
CA ALA A 89 -34.18 4.25 7.04
C ALA A 89 -32.80 4.83 6.66
N ALA A 90 -31.78 3.99 6.57
CA ALA A 90 -30.44 4.39 6.13
C ALA A 90 -30.45 4.89 4.67
N LEU A 91 -31.13 4.20 3.75
CA LEU A 91 -31.27 4.63 2.36
C LEU A 91 -31.95 6.00 2.23
N ARG A 92 -33.06 6.23 2.96
CA ARG A 92 -33.71 7.55 3.00
C ARG A 92 -32.81 8.65 3.56
N ALA A 93 -32.00 8.31 4.56
CA ALA A 93 -31.05 9.25 5.15
C ALA A 93 -29.94 9.63 4.15
N LEU A 94 -29.48 8.67 3.33
CA LEU A 94 -28.51 8.91 2.26
C LEU A 94 -29.10 9.75 1.13
N GLU A 95 -30.34 9.47 0.70
CA GLU A 95 -31.03 10.22 -0.36
C GLU A 95 -31.21 11.70 0.01
N GLY A 96 -31.61 11.98 1.26
CA GLY A 96 -31.76 13.34 1.78
C GLY A 96 -30.45 14.03 2.18
N TRP A 97 -29.31 13.35 2.14
CA TRP A 97 -28.06 13.77 2.79
C TRP A 97 -27.56 15.15 2.39
N GLY A 98 -27.69 15.51 1.10
CA GLY A 98 -27.21 16.81 0.58
C GLY A 98 -27.98 18.02 1.12
N GLN A 99 -29.22 17.81 1.57
CA GLN A 99 -30.09 18.87 2.11
C GLN A 99 -30.06 18.91 3.65
N MET A 100 -29.34 17.98 4.28
CA MET A 100 -29.27 17.89 5.75
C MET A 100 -28.27 18.89 6.32
N SER A 101 -28.69 19.55 7.40
CA SER A 101 -27.78 20.29 8.28
C SER A 101 -26.74 19.36 8.92
N TRP A 102 -25.64 19.94 9.41
CA TRP A 102 -24.58 19.16 10.08
C TRP A 102 -25.08 18.33 11.27
N ALA A 103 -26.03 18.87 12.04
CA ALA A 103 -26.65 18.15 13.16
C ALA A 103 -27.45 16.94 12.67
N GLN A 104 -28.21 17.10 11.59
CA GLN A 104 -28.97 16.00 10.96
C GLN A 104 -28.05 14.95 10.35
N LYS A 105 -26.96 15.36 9.69
CA LYS A 105 -25.95 14.44 9.15
C LYS A 105 -25.33 13.57 10.24
N ARG A 106 -25.00 14.13 11.41
CA ARG A 106 -24.49 13.35 12.55
C ARG A 106 -25.46 12.29 13.04
N GLU A 107 -26.75 12.58 13.07
CA GLU A 107 -27.76 11.59 13.46
C GLU A 107 -27.95 10.54 12.37
N ALA A 108 -28.00 10.96 11.11
CA ALA A 108 -28.04 10.06 9.97
C ALA A 108 -26.82 9.12 9.92
N THR A 109 -25.63 9.59 10.29
CA THR A 109 -24.42 8.75 10.44
C THR A 109 -24.66 7.58 11.40
N ARG A 110 -25.28 7.82 12.56
CA ARG A 110 -25.56 6.74 13.53
C ARG A 110 -26.55 5.72 12.99
N ILE A 111 -27.54 6.18 12.22
CA ILE A 111 -28.53 5.31 11.56
C ILE A 111 -27.82 4.43 10.53
N ILE A 112 -26.95 5.02 9.71
CA ILE A 112 -26.20 4.32 8.66
C ILE A 112 -25.19 3.34 9.25
N GLU A 113 -24.43 3.75 10.27
CA GLU A 113 -23.45 2.92 10.98
C GLU A 113 -24.06 1.62 11.50
N ARG A 114 -25.30 1.69 12.02
CA ARG A 114 -25.99 0.51 12.56
C ARG A 114 -26.29 -0.58 11.53
N VAL A 115 -26.38 -0.23 10.25
CA VAL A 115 -26.73 -1.17 9.16
C VAL A 115 -25.53 -1.51 8.29
N PHE A 116 -24.44 -0.76 8.44
CA PHE A 116 -23.27 -0.83 7.58
C PHE A 116 -22.07 -1.36 8.37
N ASP A 117 -21.91 -2.69 8.36
CA ASP A 117 -20.93 -3.42 9.17
C ASP A 117 -19.47 -3.30 8.71
N LEU A 118 -19.20 -2.60 7.59
CA LEU A 118 -17.87 -2.56 6.96
C LEU A 118 -16.88 -1.61 7.66
N GLY A 119 -17.27 -0.98 8.77
CA GLY A 119 -16.45 0.00 9.47
C GLY A 119 -16.24 1.30 8.68
N GLY A 120 -15.71 2.34 9.33
CA GLY A 120 -15.42 3.63 8.69
C GLY A 120 -16.63 4.56 8.48
N THR A 121 -17.86 4.06 8.63
CA THR A 121 -19.10 4.86 8.53
C THR A 121 -19.44 5.69 9.76
N GLY A 122 -18.66 5.62 10.84
CA GLY A 122 -18.86 6.45 12.04
C GLY A 122 -18.57 7.94 11.85
N TYR A 123 -18.11 8.35 10.66
CA TYR A 123 -17.75 9.73 10.35
C TYR A 123 -18.60 10.29 9.21
N VAL A 124 -19.18 11.47 9.44
CA VAL A 124 -19.97 12.22 8.46
C VAL A 124 -19.22 12.39 7.13
N THR A 125 -17.93 12.74 7.19
CA THR A 125 -17.11 12.98 6.00
C THR A 125 -16.90 11.72 5.16
N TYR A 126 -16.77 10.55 5.80
CA TYR A 126 -16.64 9.29 5.08
C TYR A 126 -17.94 8.98 4.30
N ILE A 127 -19.08 9.13 4.96
CA ILE A 127 -20.39 8.94 4.32
C ILE A 127 -20.59 9.95 3.19
N GLU A 128 -20.18 11.20 3.39
CA GLU A 128 -20.34 12.26 2.38
C GLU A 128 -19.54 11.99 1.11
N VAL A 129 -18.31 11.48 1.23
CA VAL A 129 -17.45 11.12 0.10
C VAL A 129 -17.89 9.83 -0.58
N ASN A 130 -18.40 8.85 0.19
CA ASN A 130 -18.70 7.50 -0.31
C ASN A 130 -20.20 7.23 -0.46
N ARG A 131 -21.04 8.28 -0.43
CA ARG A 131 -22.50 8.18 -0.34
C ARG A 131 -23.12 7.26 -1.39
N GLU A 132 -22.73 7.44 -2.64
CA GLU A 132 -23.25 6.68 -3.78
C GLU A 132 -22.90 5.19 -3.62
N ILE A 133 -21.66 4.89 -3.25
CA ILE A 133 -21.21 3.51 -3.09
C ILE A 133 -21.89 2.83 -1.88
N ILE A 134 -22.09 3.57 -0.78
CA ILE A 134 -22.83 3.09 0.39
C ILE A 134 -24.29 2.80 0.01
N GLN A 135 -24.91 3.67 -0.79
CA GLN A 135 -26.28 3.49 -1.26
C GLN A 135 -26.41 2.23 -2.13
N ASP A 136 -25.56 2.08 -3.15
CA ASP A 136 -25.55 0.91 -4.04
C ASP A 136 -25.40 -0.40 -3.27
N TYR A 137 -24.51 -0.43 -2.27
CA TYR A 137 -24.32 -1.60 -1.41
C TYR A 137 -25.60 -1.96 -0.63
N LEU A 138 -26.24 -0.97 -0.01
CA LEU A 138 -27.45 -1.18 0.78
C LEU A 138 -28.64 -1.61 -0.10
N GLU A 139 -28.74 -1.08 -1.32
CA GLU A 139 -29.75 -1.49 -2.30
C GLU A 139 -29.55 -2.94 -2.75
N MET A 140 -28.32 -3.33 -3.07
CA MET A 140 -27.98 -4.72 -3.42
C MET A 140 -28.33 -5.68 -2.28
N ARG A 141 -27.93 -5.35 -1.05
CA ARG A 141 -28.24 -6.15 0.16
C ARG A 141 -29.75 -6.29 0.35
N LYS A 142 -30.51 -5.20 0.20
CA LYS A 142 -31.97 -5.20 0.27
C LYS A 142 -32.60 -6.10 -0.78
N GLN A 143 -32.14 -6.07 -2.02
CA GLN A 143 -32.67 -6.94 -3.08
C GLN A 143 -32.41 -8.43 -2.79
N ALA A 144 -31.20 -8.77 -2.36
CA ALA A 144 -30.84 -10.14 -1.98
C ALA A 144 -31.72 -10.66 -0.84
N GLU A 145 -32.00 -9.82 0.16
CA GLU A 145 -32.89 -10.12 1.27
C GLU A 145 -34.33 -10.41 0.83
N LEU A 146 -34.88 -9.56 -0.05
CA LEU A 146 -36.23 -9.72 -0.58
C LEU A 146 -36.37 -11.03 -1.37
N ILE A 147 -35.36 -11.38 -2.18
CA ILE A 147 -35.33 -12.66 -2.92
C ILE A 147 -35.31 -13.85 -1.95
N ARG A 148 -34.53 -13.75 -0.86
CA ARG A 148 -34.47 -14.80 0.16
C ARG A 148 -35.81 -14.98 0.87
N GLN A 149 -36.46 -13.89 1.26
CA GLN A 149 -37.79 -13.94 1.88
C GLN A 149 -38.82 -14.55 0.93
N ALA A 150 -38.85 -14.13 -0.34
CA ALA A 150 -39.76 -14.66 -1.35
C ALA A 150 -39.58 -16.17 -1.59
N ARG A 151 -38.33 -16.67 -1.58
CA ARG A 151 -38.05 -18.11 -1.67
C ARG A 151 -38.43 -18.89 -0.41
N GLY A 152 -38.22 -18.32 0.76
CA GLY A 152 -38.65 -18.91 2.03
C GLY A 152 -40.17 -19.05 2.13
N SER A 153 -40.92 -18.03 1.65
CA SER A 153 -42.39 -18.03 1.65
C SER A 153 -43.04 -18.87 0.55
N ALA A 154 -42.28 -19.35 -0.44
CA ALA A 154 -42.79 -20.20 -1.53
C ALA A 154 -42.52 -21.71 -1.32
N GLY A 155 -41.83 -22.06 -0.24
CA GLY A 155 -41.50 -23.45 0.14
C GLY A 155 -42.31 -24.02 1.31
N ASP A 156 -43.22 -23.22 1.88
CA ASP A 156 -44.26 -23.64 2.84
C ASP A 156 -45.62 -23.75 2.13
#